data_AF-A0A4C1TAV7-F1
#
_entry.id   AF-A0A4C1TAV7-F1
#
_cell.length_a   1.000
_cell.length_b   1.000
_cell.length_c   1.000
_cell.angle_alpha   90.00
_cell.angle_beta   90.00
_cell.angle_gamma   90.00
#
_symmetry.space_group_name_H-M   'P 1'
#
loop_
_entity.id
_entity.type
_entity.pdbx_description
1 polymer ?
#
loop_
_entity_poly.entity_id
_entity_poly.type
_entity_poly.pdbx_seq_one_letter_code
_entity_poly.pdbx_strand_id
1 'polypeptide(L)'
;MAPAIECAACYRAPTSKAVLSCSVCKLTYDIKCVSVTFKRFNLIEARYKANWQCPACYCEQPKSDNTNTPVRPCSIGTSKDDDQSNVTLRTKKKNGRSFVHNVQSLKSEEDQNAAMRQEISNISSYFEKLFLMQPKVSIIVATSLNTVSKCSKDIRAQSVRQVTSIKLGAEVESRDIVSVERVGLRRMADEDDSGDAGRPLAMVMQLTRRVLRDELLCAACRA
;
A
#
# COMPACT_ATOMS: atom_id res chain seq x y z
N MET A 1 14.12 -34.03 18.06
CA MET A 1 13.14 -33.47 17.10
C MET A 1 13.11 -31.96 17.34
N ALA A 2 13.43 -31.15 16.33
CA ALA A 2 13.32 -29.70 16.46
C ALA A 2 11.84 -29.29 16.47
N PRO A 3 11.41 -28.31 17.29
CA PRO A 3 10.04 -27.84 17.28
C PRO A 3 9.68 -27.26 15.90
N ALA A 4 8.47 -27.56 15.42
CA ALA A 4 7.96 -26.96 14.20
C ALA A 4 7.81 -25.44 14.39
N ILE A 5 8.33 -24.65 13.45
CA ILE A 5 8.22 -23.19 13.49
C ILE A 5 6.79 -22.83 13.07
N GLU A 6 6.02 -22.26 13.99
CA GLU A 6 4.65 -21.81 13.74
C GLU A 6 4.58 -20.29 13.56
N CYS A 7 3.61 -19.84 12.75
CA CYS A 7 3.34 -18.41 12.59
C CYS A 7 2.60 -17.88 13.82
N ALA A 8 3.15 -16.87 14.50
CA ALA A 8 2.54 -16.30 15.70
C ALA A 8 1.23 -15.52 15.46
N ALA A 9 0.87 -15.22 14.21
CA ALA A 9 -0.40 -14.56 13.88
C ALA A 9 -1.54 -15.54 13.62
N CYS A 10 -1.28 -16.66 12.95
CA CYS A 10 -2.33 -17.61 12.55
C CYS A 10 -2.19 -19.00 13.19
N TYR A 11 -1.13 -19.24 13.97
CA TYR A 11 -0.81 -20.51 14.62
C TYR A 11 -0.78 -21.71 13.67
N ARG A 12 -0.40 -21.46 12.41
CA ARG A 12 -0.21 -22.50 11.39
C ARG A 12 1.25 -22.55 10.98
N ALA A 13 1.70 -23.74 10.56
CA ALA A 13 2.99 -23.89 9.92
C ALA A 13 3.04 -23.03 8.64
N PRO A 14 4.07 -22.19 8.45
CA PRO A 14 4.22 -21.42 7.23
C PRO A 14 4.32 -22.35 6.02
N THR A 15 3.47 -22.14 5.03
CA THR A 15 3.50 -22.95 3.79
C THR A 15 4.68 -22.57 2.89
N SER A 16 5.27 -21.41 3.10
CA SER A 16 6.39 -20.89 2.30
C SER A 16 7.59 -20.56 3.18
N LYS A 17 8.79 -20.61 2.58
CA LYS A 17 10.05 -20.18 3.24
C LYS A 17 10.11 -18.67 3.50
N ALA A 18 9.13 -17.91 3.01
CA ALA A 18 9.07 -16.47 3.21
C ALA A 18 8.44 -16.16 4.57
N VAL A 19 9.29 -16.01 5.57
CA VAL A 19 8.91 -15.66 6.94
C VAL A 19 9.65 -14.40 7.39
N LEU A 20 9.05 -13.64 8.30
CA LEU A 20 9.68 -12.51 8.98
C LEU A 20 9.75 -12.80 10.48
N SER A 21 10.88 -12.47 11.10
CA SER A 21 11.10 -12.62 12.54
C SER A 21 11.10 -11.25 13.19
N CYS A 22 10.29 -11.06 14.23
CA CYS A 22 10.25 -9.80 14.94
C CYS A 22 11.57 -9.56 15.72
N SER A 23 12.17 -8.40 15.54
CA SER A 23 13.38 -7.99 16.25
C SER A 23 13.19 -7.86 17.77
N VAL A 24 11.96 -7.63 18.24
CA VAL A 24 11.60 -7.43 19.64
C VAL A 24 11.18 -8.73 20.32
N CYS A 25 10.04 -9.32 19.95
CA CYS A 25 9.51 -10.53 20.61
C CYS A 25 10.08 -11.85 20.08
N LYS A 26 10.92 -11.81 19.03
CA LYS A 26 11.54 -12.98 18.37
C LYS A 26 10.58 -14.00 17.76
N LEU A 27 9.28 -13.71 17.74
CA LEU A 27 8.28 -14.55 17.09
C LEU A 27 8.37 -14.46 15.56
N THR A 28 8.04 -15.56 14.90
CA THR A 28 8.04 -15.73 13.44
C THR A 28 6.64 -15.55 12.86
N TYR A 29 6.58 -14.89 11.70
CA TYR A 29 5.32 -14.58 11.00
C TYR A 29 5.41 -14.98 9.54
N ASP A 30 4.34 -15.61 9.02
CA ASP A 30 4.14 -15.77 7.58
C ASP A 30 3.89 -14.38 6.95
N ILE A 31 4.55 -14.09 5.84
CA ILE A 31 4.42 -12.82 5.11
C ILE A 31 2.95 -12.50 4.75
N LYS A 32 2.12 -13.52 4.53
CA LYS A 32 0.68 -13.34 4.23
C LYS A 32 -0.08 -12.77 5.43
N CYS A 33 0.28 -13.18 6.65
CA CYS A 33 -0.38 -12.72 7.87
C CYS A 33 -0.03 -11.28 8.24
N VAL A 34 1.09 -10.76 7.72
CA VAL A 34 1.53 -9.37 7.96
C VAL A 34 1.36 -8.49 6.72
N SER A 35 0.50 -8.91 5.77
CA SER A 35 0.17 -8.16 4.56
C SER A 35 1.37 -7.79 3.67
N VAL A 36 2.44 -8.59 3.71
CA VAL A 36 3.61 -8.42 2.85
C VAL A 36 3.48 -9.35 1.64
N THR A 37 3.45 -8.79 0.44
CA THR A 37 3.44 -9.61 -0.78
C THR A 37 4.82 -10.24 -1.00
N PHE A 38 4.86 -11.41 -1.65
CA PHE A 38 6.12 -12.10 -1.96
C PHE A 38 7.09 -11.24 -2.76
N LYS A 39 6.58 -10.45 -3.72
CA LYS A 39 7.39 -9.48 -4.48
C LYS A 39 8.05 -8.44 -3.56
N ARG A 40 7.27 -7.87 -2.62
CA ARG A 40 7.79 -6.91 -1.65
C ARG A 40 8.80 -7.56 -0.72
N PHE A 41 8.55 -8.78 -0.25
CA PHE A 41 9.48 -9.52 0.59
C PHE A 41 10.87 -9.71 -0.06
N ASN A 42 10.92 -9.95 -1.36
CA ASN A 42 12.20 -10.10 -2.09
C ASN A 42 12.93 -8.76 -2.30
N LEU A 43 12.21 -7.64 -2.36
CA LEU A 43 12.78 -6.30 -2.50
C LEU A 43 13.23 -5.69 -1.16
N ILE A 44 12.75 -6.22 -0.03
CA ILE A 44 13.15 -5.74 1.29
C ILE A 44 14.62 -6.12 1.54
N GLU A 45 15.44 -5.11 1.83
CA GLU A 45 16.86 -5.28 2.18
C GLU A 45 17.04 -6.11 3.46
N ALA A 46 18.15 -6.85 3.53
CA ALA A 46 18.45 -7.71 4.68
C ALA A 46 18.45 -6.96 6.02
N ARG A 47 18.96 -5.71 6.04
CA ARG A 47 18.96 -4.87 7.25
C ARG A 47 17.55 -4.58 7.77
N TYR A 48 16.59 -4.40 6.87
CA TYR A 48 15.21 -4.15 7.26
C TYR A 48 14.55 -5.44 7.75
N LYS A 49 14.86 -6.60 7.14
CA LYS A 49 14.38 -7.91 7.64
C LYS A 49 14.88 -8.20 9.06
N ALA A 50 16.14 -7.87 9.36
CA ALA A 50 16.73 -8.04 10.68
C ALA A 50 16.11 -7.12 11.75
N ASN A 51 15.70 -5.92 11.35
CA ASN A 51 15.11 -4.92 12.25
C ASN A 51 13.58 -4.91 12.24
N TRP A 52 12.93 -5.75 11.44
CA TRP A 52 11.48 -5.75 11.27
C TRP A 52 10.76 -6.01 12.59
N GLN A 53 9.71 -5.23 12.85
CA GLN A 53 8.90 -5.33 14.07
C GLN A 53 7.49 -5.80 13.72
N CYS A 54 6.94 -6.71 14.52
CA CYS A 54 5.57 -7.14 14.33
C CYS A 54 4.58 -6.04 14.74
N PRO A 55 3.34 -6.08 14.25
CA PRO A 55 2.32 -5.09 14.60
C PRO A 55 2.08 -4.97 16.10
N ALA A 56 2.15 -6.07 16.86
CA ALA A 56 1.95 -6.04 18.31
C ALA A 56 3.05 -5.21 19.01
N CYS A 57 4.33 -5.52 18.76
CA CYS A 57 5.44 -4.77 19.35
C CYS A 57 5.52 -3.33 18.84
N TYR A 58 5.14 -3.08 17.59
CA TYR A 58 5.10 -1.73 17.05
C TYR A 58 4.04 -0.86 17.75
N CYS A 59 2.85 -1.42 18.00
CA CYS A 59 1.77 -0.72 18.69
C CYS A 59 2.05 -0.48 20.19
N GLU A 60 2.88 -1.31 20.82
CA GLU A 60 3.29 -1.15 22.22
C GLU A 60 4.38 -0.09 22.42
N GLN A 61 5.01 0.40 21.35
CA GLN A 61 5.99 1.45 21.48
C GLN A 61 5.31 2.73 21.98
N PRO A 62 5.89 3.41 23.00
CA PRO A 62 5.38 4.69 23.42
C PRO A 62 5.40 5.62 22.21
N LYS A 63 4.29 6.30 21.96
CA LYS A 63 4.24 7.37 20.95
C LYS A 63 5.36 8.34 21.31
N SER A 64 6.31 8.53 20.41
CA SER A 64 7.46 9.44 20.60
C SER A 64 6.96 10.82 21.01
N ASP A 65 7.82 11.59 21.68
CA ASP A 65 7.48 12.92 22.22
C ASP A 65 6.62 13.74 21.25
N ASN A 66 5.36 14.00 21.64
CA ASN A 66 4.43 14.85 20.90
C ASN A 66 4.78 16.35 21.04
N THR A 67 6.03 16.68 21.36
CA THR A 67 6.51 18.06 21.54
C THR A 67 6.40 18.91 20.26
N ASN A 68 6.23 18.28 19.09
CA ASN A 68 6.03 18.95 17.80
C ASN A 68 4.58 19.05 17.31
N THR A 69 3.58 18.51 18.03
CA THR A 69 2.19 18.86 17.72
C THR A 69 1.89 20.25 18.30
N PRO A 70 1.63 21.28 17.46
CA PRO A 70 1.32 22.61 17.97
C PRO A 70 0.11 22.50 18.90
N VAL A 71 0.32 22.81 20.17
CA VAL A 71 -0.74 22.85 21.16
C VAL A 71 -1.76 23.85 20.63
N ARG A 72 -2.97 23.38 20.30
CA ARG A 72 -4.08 24.26 19.93
C ARG A 72 -4.19 25.29 21.06
N PRO A 73 -4.03 26.60 20.81
CA PRO A 73 -4.09 27.60 21.86
C PRO A 73 -5.45 27.45 22.54
N CYS A 74 -5.45 27.00 23.80
CA CYS A 74 -6.63 27.01 24.62
C CYS A 74 -7.03 28.48 24.74
N SER A 75 -8.16 28.85 24.14
CA SER A 75 -8.81 30.12 24.41
C SER A 75 -9.05 30.18 25.92
N ILE A 76 -8.30 31.02 26.62
CA ILE A 76 -8.47 31.28 28.05
C ILE A 76 -9.81 31.98 28.19
N GLY A 77 -10.88 31.18 28.30
CA GLY A 77 -12.17 31.66 28.78
C GLY A 77 -12.02 31.87 30.28
N THR A 78 -12.03 33.12 30.71
CA THR A 78 -12.19 33.48 32.12
C THR A 78 -13.62 33.13 32.54
N SER A 79 -13.90 31.86 32.84
CA SER A 79 -15.08 31.49 33.61
C SER A 79 -14.64 31.33 35.06
N LYS A 80 -14.99 32.32 35.87
CA LYS A 80 -15.28 32.08 37.29
C LYS A 80 -16.50 31.17 37.28
N ASP A 81 -16.40 29.96 37.82
CA ASP A 81 -17.47 29.25 38.53
C ASP A 81 -16.95 27.91 39.06
N ASP A 82 -17.06 27.80 40.38
CA ASP A 82 -17.14 26.69 41.34
C ASP A 82 -16.74 25.25 40.97
N ASP A 83 -15.87 24.72 41.85
CA ASP A 83 -15.93 23.41 42.50
C ASP A 83 -16.56 22.22 41.75
N GLN A 84 -15.71 21.30 41.27
CA GLN A 84 -15.52 19.99 41.92
C GLN A 84 -14.45 19.14 41.22
N SER A 85 -13.51 18.71 42.05
CA SER A 85 -12.50 17.65 41.90
C SER A 85 -12.67 16.68 40.72
N ASN A 86 -11.61 16.55 39.90
CA ASN A 86 -11.10 15.27 39.39
C ASN A 86 -9.76 15.48 38.67
N VAL A 87 -8.67 15.67 39.42
CA VAL A 87 -7.29 15.65 38.89
C VAL A 87 -6.44 14.78 39.80
N THR A 88 -5.94 13.65 39.27
CA THR A 88 -4.93 12.81 39.92
C THR A 88 -3.63 13.60 40.05
N LEU A 89 -3.35 14.09 41.26
CA LEU A 89 -2.11 14.80 41.59
C LEU A 89 -0.93 13.83 41.53
N ARG A 90 -0.12 13.93 40.46
CA ARG A 90 1.22 13.31 40.42
C ARG A 90 2.19 14.20 41.19
N THR A 91 2.45 13.86 42.45
CA THR A 91 3.40 14.54 43.34
C THR A 91 4.83 14.44 42.81
N LYS A 92 5.29 15.48 42.10
CA LYS A 92 6.68 15.62 41.69
C LYS A 92 7.47 16.30 42.81
N LYS A 93 8.33 15.54 43.48
CA LYS A 93 9.27 15.99 44.51
C LYS A 93 10.21 17.05 43.90
N LYS A 94 10.06 18.32 44.28
CA LYS A 94 10.99 19.40 43.93
C LYS A 94 12.27 19.21 44.76
N ASN A 95 13.29 18.61 44.16
CA ASN A 95 14.63 18.61 44.73
C ASN A 95 15.33 19.90 44.28
N GLY A 96 15.39 20.88 45.18
CA GLY A 96 16.15 22.11 44.97
C GLY A 96 17.63 21.82 45.07
N ARG A 97 18.30 21.69 43.92
CA ARG A 97 19.76 21.83 43.84
C ARG A 97 20.05 23.02 42.93
N SER A 98 20.67 24.02 43.53
CA SER A 98 21.19 25.23 42.91
C SER A 98 22.07 24.88 41.70
N PHE A 99 21.55 25.12 40.50
CA PHE A 99 22.29 25.02 39.25
C PHE A 99 22.81 26.43 38.92
N VAL A 100 23.87 26.84 39.60
CA VAL A 100 24.66 28.01 39.23
C VAL A 100 26.05 27.49 38.88
N HIS A 101 26.19 26.94 37.69
CA HIS A 101 27.45 26.94 36.96
C HIS A 101 27.15 26.53 35.52
N ASN A 102 27.80 27.24 34.59
CA ASN A 102 27.87 26.94 33.15
C ASN A 102 26.89 27.67 32.22
N VAL A 103 26.83 29.00 32.34
CA VAL A 103 26.20 29.90 31.33
C VAL A 103 27.16 30.17 30.15
N GLN A 104 28.42 29.72 30.21
CA GLN A 104 29.43 30.05 29.21
C GLN A 104 29.50 29.04 28.05
N SER A 105 28.93 27.84 28.19
CA SER A 105 28.91 26.81 27.13
C SER A 105 27.73 26.94 26.14
N LEU A 106 26.68 27.69 26.48
CA LEU A 106 25.45 27.78 25.66
C LEU A 106 25.58 28.67 24.42
N LYS A 107 26.53 29.61 24.39
CA LYS A 107 26.72 30.49 23.22
C LYS A 107 27.29 29.74 22.00
N SER A 108 28.07 28.68 22.22
CA SER A 108 28.62 27.86 21.13
C SER A 108 27.59 26.93 20.49
N GLU A 109 26.57 26.50 21.24
CA GLU A 109 25.52 25.61 20.72
C GLU A 109 24.51 26.38 19.86
N GLU A 110 24.23 27.64 20.19
CA GLU A 110 23.32 28.47 19.42
C GLU A 110 23.88 28.77 18.02
N ASP A 111 25.18 29.06 17.94
CA ASP A 111 25.89 29.24 16.66
C ASP A 111 25.96 27.94 15.84
N GLN A 112 26.17 26.77 16.49
CA GLN A 112 26.11 25.47 15.81
C GLN A 112 24.71 25.13 15.30
N ASN A 113 23.67 25.43 16.08
CA ASN A 113 22.28 25.24 15.67
C ASN A 113 21.91 26.18 14.53
N ALA A 114 22.43 27.40 14.50
CA ALA A 114 22.24 28.34 13.39
C ALA A 114 22.90 27.82 12.11
N ALA A 115 24.14 27.33 12.19
CA ALA A 115 24.84 26.72 11.06
C ALA A 115 24.09 25.50 10.49
N MET A 116 23.62 24.60 11.36
CA MET A 116 22.86 23.43 10.96
C MET A 116 21.52 23.79 10.30
N ARG A 117 20.82 24.80 10.81
CA ARG A 117 19.57 25.31 10.18
C ARG A 117 19.84 25.87 8.79
N GLN A 118 20.98 26.53 8.59
CA GLN A 118 21.38 27.05 7.28
C GLN A 118 21.71 25.93 6.29
N GLU A 119 22.37 24.86 6.73
CA GLU A 119 22.61 23.67 5.91
C GLU A 119 21.31 22.98 5.49
N ILE A 120 20.35 22.80 6.42
CA ILE A 120 19.03 22.22 6.11
C ILE A 120 18.27 23.09 5.09
N SER A 121 18.34 24.42 5.23
CA SER A 121 17.75 25.35 4.28
C SER A 121 18.39 25.21 2.89
N ASN A 122 19.72 25.11 2.83
CA ASN A 122 20.44 24.90 1.57
C ASN A 122 20.04 23.57 0.93
N ILE A 123 20.02 22.47 1.69
CA ILE A 123 19.60 21.15 1.22
C ILE A 123 18.16 21.19 0.69
N SER A 124 17.23 21.83 1.42
CA SER A 124 15.84 21.96 1.00
C SER A 124 15.72 22.73 -0.32
N SER A 125 16.52 23.78 -0.51
CA SER A 125 16.56 24.53 -1.78
C SER A 125 17.11 23.70 -2.95
N TYR A 126 18.07 22.79 -2.70
CA TYR A 126 18.56 21.85 -3.71
C TYR A 126 17.50 20.82 -4.08
N PHE A 127 16.73 20.32 -3.11
CA PHE A 127 15.62 19.40 -3.38
C PHE A 127 14.51 20.06 -4.20
N GLU A 128 14.13 21.31 -3.90
CA GLU A 128 13.17 22.06 -4.73
C GLU A 128 13.69 22.27 -6.15
N LYS A 129 14.96 22.65 -6.32
CA LYS A 129 15.57 22.77 -7.66
C LYS A 129 15.62 21.44 -8.41
N LEU A 130 15.93 20.33 -7.73
CA LEU A 130 15.92 18.98 -8.32
C LEU A 130 14.50 18.53 -8.69
N PHE A 131 13.50 18.89 -7.88
CA PHE A 131 12.10 18.60 -8.13
C PHE A 131 11.57 19.39 -9.34
N LEU A 132 11.91 20.68 -9.44
CA LEU A 132 11.60 21.53 -10.59
C LEU A 132 12.36 21.14 -11.87
N MET A 133 13.49 20.43 -11.75
CA MET A 133 14.24 19.86 -12.86
C MET A 133 13.66 18.52 -13.38
N GLN A 134 12.60 17.98 -12.75
CA GLN A 134 11.93 16.75 -13.17
C GLN A 134 10.51 16.95 -13.77
N PRO A 135 10.25 17.82 -14.78
CA PRO A 135 8.94 17.85 -15.42
C PRO A 135 8.83 16.92 -16.66
N LYS A 136 9.83 16.08 -16.96
CA LYS A 136 9.83 15.27 -18.20
C LYS A 136 9.71 13.76 -18.01
N VAL A 137 10.04 13.21 -16.83
CA VAL A 137 10.00 11.76 -16.63
C VAL A 137 8.61 11.26 -16.22
N SER A 138 7.89 12.01 -15.36
CA SER A 138 6.59 11.57 -14.82
C SER A 138 5.45 11.62 -15.85
N ILE A 139 5.48 12.57 -16.78
CA ILE A 139 4.46 12.71 -17.84
C ILE A 139 4.58 11.57 -18.87
N ILE A 140 5.79 11.13 -19.20
CA ILE A 140 6.00 10.02 -20.13
C ILE A 140 5.48 8.71 -19.53
N VAL A 141 5.72 8.45 -18.25
CA VAL A 141 5.24 7.21 -17.61
C VAL A 141 3.71 7.18 -17.49
N ALA A 142 3.08 8.29 -17.12
CA ALA A 142 1.62 8.35 -17.01
C ALA A 142 0.91 8.23 -18.38
N THR A 143 1.47 8.85 -19.43
CA THR A 143 0.92 8.72 -20.79
C THR A 143 1.15 7.31 -21.36
N SER A 144 2.30 6.68 -21.12
CA SER A 144 2.57 5.31 -21.56
C SER A 144 1.69 4.26 -20.87
N LEU A 145 1.35 4.41 -19.58
CA LEU A 145 0.46 3.47 -18.90
C LEU A 145 -0.99 3.57 -19.39
N ASN A 146 -1.45 4.77 -19.72
CA ASN A 146 -2.79 4.97 -20.27
C ASN A 146 -2.92 4.44 -21.71
N THR A 147 -1.87 4.54 -22.53
CA THR A 147 -1.88 3.94 -23.89
C THR A 147 -1.82 2.41 -23.84
N VAL A 148 -1.07 1.82 -22.91
CA VAL A 148 -1.04 0.35 -22.72
C VAL A 148 -2.39 -0.18 -22.20
N SER A 149 -3.03 0.54 -21.26
CA SER A 149 -4.37 0.18 -20.75
C SER A 149 -5.46 0.27 -21.82
N LYS A 150 -5.41 1.30 -22.67
CA LYS A 150 -6.32 1.44 -23.82
C LYS A 150 -6.09 0.35 -24.87
N CYS A 151 -4.83 0.09 -25.21
CA CYS A 151 -4.43 -0.95 -26.18
C CYS A 151 -4.89 -2.35 -25.76
N SER A 152 -4.83 -2.70 -24.46
CA SER A 152 -5.27 -4.02 -23.98
C SER A 152 -6.78 -4.25 -24.12
N LYS A 153 -7.60 -3.20 -23.96
CA LYS A 153 -9.06 -3.29 -24.15
C LYS A 153 -9.42 -3.44 -25.62
N ASP A 154 -8.71 -2.72 -26.49
CA ASP A 154 -8.94 -2.75 -27.94
C ASP A 154 -8.59 -4.12 -28.55
N ILE A 155 -7.49 -4.76 -28.13
CA ILE A 155 -7.10 -6.11 -28.59
C ILE A 155 -8.17 -7.16 -28.23
N ARG A 156 -8.74 -7.09 -27.03
CA ARG A 156 -9.80 -8.03 -26.61
C ARG A 156 -11.08 -7.82 -27.39
N ALA A 157 -11.50 -6.56 -27.57
CA ALA A 157 -12.67 -6.24 -28.36
C ALA A 157 -12.52 -6.69 -29.82
N GLN A 158 -11.31 -6.56 -30.39
CA GLN A 158 -11.03 -6.99 -31.76
C GLN A 158 -11.10 -8.52 -31.93
N SER A 159 -10.53 -9.28 -31.00
CA SER A 159 -10.62 -10.75 -31.02
C SER A 159 -12.06 -11.23 -30.87
N VAL A 160 -12.86 -10.59 -30.01
CA VAL A 160 -14.27 -10.95 -29.80
C VAL A 160 -15.08 -10.75 -31.08
N ARG A 161 -14.89 -9.63 -31.80
CA ARG A 161 -15.54 -9.39 -33.11
C ARG A 161 -15.31 -10.52 -34.09
N GLN A 162 -14.04 -10.89 -34.25
CA GLN A 162 -13.64 -11.87 -35.24
C GLN A 162 -14.28 -13.23 -34.91
N VAL A 163 -14.29 -13.60 -33.62
CA VAL A 163 -14.91 -14.84 -33.18
C VAL A 163 -16.44 -14.80 -33.32
N THR A 164 -17.11 -13.70 -32.95
CA THR A 164 -18.58 -13.60 -33.04
C THR A 164 -19.05 -13.59 -34.49
N SER A 165 -18.37 -12.85 -35.37
CA SER A 165 -18.70 -12.78 -36.80
C SER A 165 -18.52 -14.14 -37.46
N ILE A 166 -17.41 -14.84 -37.20
CA ILE A 166 -17.15 -16.16 -37.79
C ILE A 166 -18.09 -17.22 -37.23
N LYS A 167 -18.37 -17.24 -35.93
CA LYS A 167 -19.13 -18.34 -35.30
C LYS A 167 -20.64 -18.16 -35.33
N LEU A 168 -21.12 -16.92 -35.20
CA LEU A 168 -22.55 -16.63 -35.07
C LEU A 168 -23.13 -15.97 -36.33
N GLY A 169 -22.28 -15.56 -37.28
CA GLY A 169 -22.73 -14.88 -38.50
C GLY A 169 -23.30 -13.49 -38.26
N ALA A 170 -23.05 -12.89 -37.08
CA ALA A 170 -23.54 -11.57 -36.71
C ALA A 170 -22.41 -10.53 -36.73
N GLU A 171 -22.66 -9.37 -37.31
CA GLU A 171 -21.71 -8.27 -37.39
C GLU A 171 -21.80 -7.39 -36.14
N VAL A 172 -20.69 -7.22 -35.41
CA VAL A 172 -20.63 -6.45 -34.15
C VAL A 172 -19.63 -5.30 -34.30
N GLU A 173 -20.09 -4.05 -34.18
CA GLU A 173 -19.25 -2.86 -34.32
C GLU A 173 -18.57 -2.45 -33.00
N SER A 174 -17.51 -1.62 -33.03
CA SER A 174 -16.69 -1.27 -31.84
C SER A 174 -17.48 -0.50 -30.81
N ARG A 175 -18.37 0.34 -31.32
CA ARG A 175 -19.32 1.10 -30.54
C ARG A 175 -20.39 0.25 -29.85
N ASP A 176 -20.55 -1.02 -30.24
CA ASP A 176 -21.57 -1.89 -29.66
C ASP A 176 -21.12 -2.57 -28.38
N ILE A 177 -19.81 -2.69 -28.18
CA ILE A 177 -19.23 -3.43 -27.07
C ILE A 177 -18.90 -2.44 -25.94
N VAL A 178 -19.65 -2.53 -24.84
CA VAL A 178 -19.37 -1.74 -23.62
C VAL A 178 -18.27 -2.40 -22.81
N SER A 179 -18.38 -3.71 -22.61
CA SER A 179 -17.41 -4.49 -21.85
C SER A 179 -17.41 -5.95 -22.28
N VAL A 180 -16.25 -6.60 -22.23
CA VAL A 180 -16.11 -8.05 -22.40
C VAL A 180 -15.22 -8.60 -21.31
N GLU A 181 -15.73 -9.58 -20.58
CA GLU A 181 -15.01 -10.26 -19.52
C GLU A 181 -15.14 -11.77 -19.67
N ARG A 182 -14.08 -12.50 -19.36
CA ARG A 182 -14.13 -13.96 -19.22
C ARG A 182 -14.43 -14.28 -17.77
N VAL A 183 -15.60 -14.85 -17.52
CA VAL A 183 -16.06 -15.19 -16.18
C VAL A 183 -15.90 -16.70 -15.95
N GLY A 184 -15.43 -17.03 -14.76
CA GLY A 184 -15.20 -18.41 -14.32
C GLY A 184 -13.87 -18.55 -13.60
N LEU A 185 -13.80 -19.56 -12.72
CA LEU A 185 -12.58 -19.87 -12.01
C LEU A 185 -11.52 -20.34 -13.01
N ARG A 186 -10.41 -19.61 -13.11
CA ARG A 186 -9.21 -20.16 -13.74
C ARG A 186 -8.80 -21.35 -12.89
N ARG A 187 -9.05 -22.57 -13.38
CA ARG A 187 -8.36 -23.74 -12.86
C ARG A 187 -6.90 -23.48 -13.20
N MET A 188 -6.10 -23.21 -12.16
CA MET A 188 -4.67 -23.27 -12.31
C MET A 188 -4.40 -24.70 -12.76
N ALA A 189 -3.78 -24.87 -13.93
CA ALA A 189 -3.33 -26.18 -14.32
C ALA A 189 -2.35 -26.62 -13.22
N ASP A 190 -2.75 -27.59 -12.41
CA ASP A 190 -1.78 -28.40 -11.71
C ASP A 190 -0.90 -29.01 -12.81
N GLU A 191 0.42 -28.96 -12.65
CA GLU A 191 1.42 -29.26 -13.70
C GLU A 191 1.43 -30.72 -14.17
N ASP A 192 0.37 -31.48 -13.89
CA ASP A 192 0.18 -32.81 -14.44
C ASP A 192 -0.20 -32.71 -15.91
N ASP A 193 0.73 -33.17 -16.75
CA ASP A 193 0.81 -33.25 -18.22
C ASP A 193 -0.32 -34.06 -18.89
N SER A 194 -1.53 -34.00 -18.33
CA SER A 194 -2.73 -34.43 -19.01
C SER A 194 -3.08 -33.36 -20.04
N GLY A 195 -2.88 -33.65 -21.32
CA GLY A 195 -3.15 -32.77 -22.46
C GLY A 195 -4.63 -32.37 -22.67
N ASP A 196 -5.42 -32.26 -21.60
CA ASP A 196 -6.75 -31.70 -21.61
C ASP A 196 -6.65 -30.19 -21.78
N ALA A 197 -6.87 -29.72 -23.01
CA ALA A 197 -6.97 -28.31 -23.33
C ALA A 197 -8.14 -27.72 -22.53
N GLY A 198 -7.82 -27.17 -21.35
CA GLY A 198 -8.78 -26.81 -20.32
C GLY A 198 -10.03 -26.12 -20.87
N ARG A 199 -11.19 -26.52 -20.34
CA ARG A 199 -12.50 -26.04 -20.77
C ARG A 199 -12.52 -24.51 -20.90
N PRO A 200 -12.92 -23.96 -22.06
CA PRO A 200 -12.93 -22.51 -22.28
C PRO A 200 -13.83 -21.81 -21.26
N LEU A 201 -13.34 -20.71 -20.70
CA LEU A 201 -14.11 -19.87 -19.78
C LEU A 201 -15.26 -19.18 -20.52
N ALA A 202 -16.39 -19.04 -19.83
CA ALA A 202 -17.54 -18.31 -20.34
C ALA A 202 -17.18 -16.85 -20.60
N MET A 203 -17.71 -16.27 -21.67
CA MET A 203 -17.57 -14.84 -21.97
C MET A 203 -18.87 -14.13 -21.60
N VAL A 204 -18.74 -13.08 -20.81
CA VAL A 204 -19.82 -12.13 -20.52
C VAL A 204 -19.53 -10.87 -21.30
N MET A 205 -20.52 -10.45 -22.10
CA MET A 205 -20.42 -9.27 -22.95
C MET A 205 -21.57 -8.32 -22.64
N GLN A 206 -21.23 -7.06 -22.40
CA GLN A 206 -22.21 -5.99 -22.26
C GLN A 206 -22.28 -5.21 -23.58
N LEU A 207 -23.49 -5.10 -24.12
CA LEU A 207 -23.76 -4.43 -25.40
C LEU A 207 -24.53 -3.14 -25.20
N THR A 208 -24.29 -2.15 -26.06
CA THR A 208 -25.04 -0.88 -26.05
C THR A 208 -26.44 -1.04 -26.62
N ARG A 209 -26.59 -1.83 -27.70
CA ARG A 209 -27.86 -2.00 -28.42
C ARG A 209 -28.56 -3.30 -28.01
N ARG A 210 -29.80 -3.16 -27.51
CA ARG A 210 -30.66 -4.31 -27.16
C ARG A 210 -30.97 -5.21 -28.37
N VAL A 211 -31.24 -4.60 -29.53
CA VAL A 211 -31.57 -5.33 -30.77
C VAL A 211 -30.45 -6.30 -31.15
N LEU A 212 -29.19 -5.84 -31.12
CA LEU A 212 -28.02 -6.65 -31.41
C LEU A 212 -27.83 -7.79 -30.41
N ARG A 213 -28.10 -7.55 -29.13
CA ARG A 213 -28.05 -8.60 -28.11
C ARG A 213 -29.07 -9.70 -28.40
N ASP A 214 -30.30 -9.31 -28.72
CA ASP A 214 -31.38 -10.26 -28.98
C ASP A 214 -31.11 -11.02 -30.31
N GLU A 215 -30.50 -10.38 -31.31
CA GLU A 215 -29.98 -11.01 -32.53
C GLU A 215 -28.89 -12.06 -32.24
N LEU A 216 -27.91 -11.72 -31.39
CA LEU A 216 -26.84 -12.64 -30.99
C LEU A 216 -27.38 -13.84 -30.19
N LEU A 217 -28.38 -13.63 -29.33
CA LEU A 217 -29.05 -14.73 -28.62
C LEU A 217 -29.80 -15.64 -29.59
N CYS A 218 -30.54 -15.07 -30.54
CA CYS A 218 -31.20 -15.83 -31.60
C CYS A 218 -30.20 -16.61 -32.47
N ALA A 219 -29.07 -16.01 -32.84
CA ALA A 219 -28.02 -16.66 -33.61
C ALA A 219 -27.36 -17.80 -32.83
N ALA A 220 -27.08 -17.59 -31.54
CA ALA A 220 -26.50 -18.60 -30.66
C ALA A 220 -27.42 -19.80 -30.43
N CYS A 221 -28.75 -19.61 -30.44
CA CYS A 221 -29.70 -20.73 -30.38
C CYS A 221 -29.73 -21.58 -31.66
N ARG A 222 -29.18 -21.10 -32.78
CA ARG A 222 -29.15 -21.83 -34.07
C ARG A 222 -27.83 -22.59 -34.31
N ALA A 223 -26.78 -22.24 -33.56
CA ALA A 223 -25.44 -22.82 -33.68
C ALA A 223 -25.26 -24.01 -32.74
#